data_AF-A0A929J0L0-F1
#
_entry.id   AF-A0A929J0L0-F1
#
_cell.length_a   1.000
_cell.length_b   1.000
_cell.length_c   1.000
_cell.angle_alpha   90.00
_cell.angle_beta   90.00
_cell.angle_gamma   90.00
#
_symmetry.space_group_name_H-M   'P 1'
#
loop_
_entity.id
_entity.type
_entity.pdbx_description
1 polymer ?
#
loop_
_entity_poly.entity_id
_entity_poly.type
_entity_poly.pdbx_seq_one_letter_code
_entity_poly.pdbx_strand_id
1 'polypeptide(L)' 'MKQIDLKKLWQTVTLNPNRLNSRVHGPEHWTRVERNGLYLCKQNSADTDVIKLFALFHDSMRLNDGWDADRLDLRRVGIR' A
#
# COMPACT_ATOMS: atom_id res chain seq x y z
N MET A 1 -1.73 9.12 -24.48
CA MET A 1 -1.68 8.80 -23.03
C MET A 1 -0.25 8.42 -22.68
N LYS A 2 0.26 8.84 -21.51
CA LYS A 2 1.63 8.46 -21.09
C LYS A 2 1.61 7.03 -20.55
N GLN A 3 2.54 6.20 -21.02
CA GLN A 3 2.75 4.86 -20.49
C GLN A 3 3.21 4.95 -19.03
N ILE A 4 2.60 4.16 -18.13
CA ILE A 4 3.04 4.04 -16.74
C ILE A 4 4.24 3.08 -16.70
N ASP A 5 5.36 3.55 -16.18
CA ASP A 5 6.53 2.70 -15.91
C ASP A 5 6.41 2.07 -14.51
N LEU A 6 5.65 0.97 -14.45
CA LEU A 6 5.41 0.24 -13.21
C LEU A 6 6.69 -0.31 -12.59
N LYS A 7 7.67 -0.72 -13.41
CA LYS A 7 8.94 -1.25 -12.92
C LYS A 7 9.69 -0.16 -12.16
N LYS A 8 9.80 1.03 -12.76
CA LYS A 8 10.44 2.18 -12.11
C LYS A 8 9.70 2.59 -10.84
N LEU A 9 8.36 2.62 -10.86
CA LEU A 9 7.57 2.92 -9.68
C LEU A 9 7.80 1.91 -8.54
N TRP A 10 7.74 0.61 -8.83
CA TRP A 10 8.05 -0.43 -7.87
C TRP A 10 9.45 -0.24 -7.27
N GLN A 11 10.45 0.00 -8.11
CA GLN A 11 11.81 0.29 -7.63
C GLN A 11 11.85 1.52 -6.72
N THR A 12 11.26 2.64 -7.12
CA THR A 12 11.29 3.88 -6.33
C THR A 12 10.58 3.72 -4.99
N VAL A 13 9.38 3.13 -4.97
CA VAL A 13 8.58 3.00 -3.75
C VAL A 13 9.20 1.97 -2.80
N THR A 14 9.69 0.82 -3.32
CA THR A 14 10.32 -0.21 -2.48
C THR A 14 11.72 0.17 -2.01
N LEU A 15 12.38 1.15 -2.63
CA LEU A 15 13.65 1.69 -2.12
C LEU A 15 13.46 2.79 -1.07
N ASN A 16 12.23 3.27 -0.83
CA ASN A 16 11.97 4.26 0.21
C ASN A 16 12.38 3.66 1.59
N PRO A 17 13.32 4.29 2.31
CA PRO A 17 13.78 3.79 3.61
C PRO A 17 12.71 3.88 4.71
N ASN A 18 11.71 4.76 4.54
CA ASN A 18 10.63 4.95 5.50
C ASN A 18 9.46 3.98 5.31
N ARG A 19 9.52 3.07 4.33
CA ARG A 19 8.48 2.06 4.13
C ARG A 19 8.48 1.06 5.29
N LEU A 20 7.31 0.53 5.60
CA LEU A 20 7.20 -0.57 6.54
C LEU A 20 7.66 -1.89 5.90
N ASN A 21 8.70 -2.51 6.45
CA ASN A 21 9.16 -3.83 6.00
C ASN A 21 8.49 -4.95 6.81
N SER A 22 7.18 -5.09 6.63
CA SER A 22 6.35 -6.06 7.33
C SER A 22 5.78 -7.12 6.37
N ARG A 23 5.55 -8.34 6.86
CA ARG A 23 4.86 -9.38 6.09
C ARG A 23 3.37 -9.07 5.89
N VAL A 24 2.76 -8.30 6.79
CA VAL A 24 1.33 -7.99 6.74
C VAL A 24 1.01 -6.71 5.96
N HIS A 25 1.94 -5.73 5.93
CA HIS A 25 1.72 -4.43 5.28
C HIS A 25 2.92 -3.92 4.46
N GLY A 26 3.93 -4.75 4.20
CA GLY A 26 5.09 -4.40 3.38
C GLY A 26 5.04 -4.95 1.95
N PRO A 27 6.13 -4.83 1.17
CA PRO A 27 6.15 -5.16 -0.26
C PRO A 27 5.68 -6.57 -0.61
N GLU A 28 5.96 -7.56 0.24
CA GLU A 28 5.47 -8.93 0.05
C GLU A 28 3.93 -9.01 0.12
N HIS A 29 3.31 -8.25 1.03
CA HIS A 29 1.86 -8.09 1.08
C HIS A 29 1.33 -7.42 -0.19
N TRP A 30 1.96 -6.33 -0.62
CA TRP A 30 1.55 -5.56 -1.80
C TRP A 30 1.56 -6.43 -3.08
N THR A 31 2.56 -7.27 -3.27
CA THR A 31 2.60 -8.23 -4.39
C THR A 31 1.45 -9.23 -4.35
N ARG A 32 1.04 -9.70 -3.17
CA ARG A 32 -0.13 -10.59 -3.04
C ARG A 32 -1.43 -9.86 -3.35
N VAL A 33 -1.56 -8.60 -2.94
CA VAL A 33 -2.71 -7.74 -3.28
C VAL A 33 -2.79 -7.56 -4.80
N GLU A 34 -1.69 -7.23 -5.47
CA GLU A 34 -1.64 -7.11 -6.94
C GLU A 34 -2.08 -8.42 -7.61
N ARG A 35 -1.49 -9.56 -7.22
CA ARG A 35 -1.80 -10.87 -7.80
C ARG A 35 -3.28 -11.21 -7.67
N ASN A 36 -3.87 -10.98 -6.50
CA ASN A 36 -5.28 -11.27 -6.25
C ASN A 36 -6.19 -10.30 -7.01
N GLY A 37 -5.85 -9.01 -7.04
CA GLY A 37 -6.59 -8.01 -7.81
C GLY A 37 -6.61 -8.33 -9.30
N LEU A 38 -5.47 -8.68 -9.89
CA LEU A 38 -5.37 -9.09 -11.30
C LEU A 38 -6.11 -10.40 -11.58
N TYR A 39 -6.15 -11.33 -10.62
CA TYR A 39 -6.96 -12.55 -10.74
C TYR A 39 -8.46 -12.24 -10.80
N LEU A 40 -8.95 -11.39 -9.89
CA LEU A 40 -10.36 -10.96 -9.85
C LEU A 40 -10.75 -10.13 -11.08
N CYS A 41 -9.82 -9.32 -11.59
CA CYS A 41 -10.00 -8.52 -12.80
C CYS A 41 -10.37 -9.37 -14.02
N LYS A 42 -10.00 -10.66 -14.05
CA LYS A 42 -10.37 -11.57 -15.15
C LYS A 42 -11.89 -11.77 -15.28
N GLN A 43 -12.64 -11.47 -14.23
CA GLN A 43 -14.10 -11.68 -14.15
C GLN A 43 -14.89 -10.37 -14.29
N ASN A 44 -14.21 -9.24 -14.56
CA ASN A 44 -14.85 -7.94 -14.71
C ASN A 44 -14.06 -7.03 -15.67
N SER A 45 -14.54 -5.80 -15.88
CA SER A 45 -13.89 -4.81 -16.74
C SER A 45 -13.07 -3.78 -15.96
N ALA A 46 -12.54 -4.15 -14.79
CA ALA A 46 -11.71 -3.25 -14.01
C ALA A 46 -10.42 -2.88 -14.77
N ASP A 47 -9.94 -1.68 -14.53
CA ASP A 47 -8.69 -1.21 -15.13
C ASP A 47 -7.50 -1.83 -14.39
N THR A 48 -6.69 -2.60 -15.12
CA THR A 48 -5.51 -3.26 -14.56
C THR A 48 -4.44 -2.27 -14.08
N ASP A 49 -4.35 -1.08 -14.65
CA ASP A 49 -3.37 -0.08 -14.20
C ASP A 49 -3.77 0.49 -12.85
N VAL A 50 -5.07 0.74 -12.62
CA VAL A 50 -5.59 1.14 -11.31
C VAL A 50 -5.31 0.07 -10.25
N ILE A 51 -5.52 -1.21 -10.58
CA ILE A 51 -5.25 -2.33 -9.66
C ILE A 51 -3.78 -2.35 -9.25
N LYS A 52 -2.86 -2.24 -10.21
CA LYS A 52 -1.41 -2.30 -9.94
C LYS A 52 -0.94 -1.09 -9.14
N LEU A 53 -1.44 0.11 -9.47
CA LEU A 53 -1.12 1.32 -8.72
C LEU A 53 -1.69 1.27 -7.30
N PHE A 54 -2.93 0.80 -7.13
CA PHE A 54 -3.53 0.60 -5.81
C PHE A 54 -2.70 -0.36 -4.96
N ALA A 55 -2.36 -1.53 -5.51
CA ALA A 55 -1.55 -2.52 -4.81
C ALA A 55 -0.19 -1.95 -4.36
N LEU A 56 0.46 -1.13 -5.19
CA LEU A 56 1.74 -0.50 -4.85
C LEU A 56 1.63 0.57 -3.76
N PHE A 57 0.58 1.40 -3.77
CA PHE A 57 0.52 2.61 -2.93
C PHE A 57 -0.32 2.49 -1.66
N HIS A 58 -1.28 1.56 -1.57
CA HIS A 58 -2.27 1.54 -0.47
C HIS A 58 -1.67 1.52 0.94
N ASP A 59 -0.52 0.87 1.13
CA ASP A 59 0.20 0.77 2.41
C ASP A 59 1.60 1.44 2.35
N SER A 60 1.95 2.14 1.26
CA SER A 60 3.32 2.65 1.05
C SER A 60 3.75 3.78 2.00
N MET A 61 2.77 4.39 2.69
CA MET A 61 2.98 5.42 3.71
C MET A 61 2.54 4.95 5.10
N ARG A 62 2.29 3.65 5.28
CA ARG A 62 1.90 3.10 6.59
C ARG A 62 3.09 3.18 7.56
N LEU A 63 2.84 3.71 8.75
CA LEU A 63 3.88 3.93 9.76
C LEU A 63 4.06 2.74 10.71
N ASN A 64 3.02 1.94 10.92
CA ASN A 64 3.05 0.77 11.80
C ASN A 64 1.96 -0.26 11.44
N ASP A 65 2.13 -1.51 11.91
CA ASP A 65 1.15 -2.59 11.76
C ASP A 65 0.02 -2.54 12.80
N GLY A 66 0.12 -1.61 13.75
CA GLY A 66 -0.75 -1.49 14.89
C GLY A 66 -1.93 -0.55 14.65
N TRP A 67 -2.41 0.01 15.75
CA TRP A 67 -3.57 0.88 15.77
C TRP A 67 -3.23 2.26 15.23
N ASP A 68 -4.18 2.83 14.49
CA ASP A 68 -4.14 4.22 14.12
C ASP A 68 -4.17 5.09 15.40
N ALA A 69 -3.05 5.77 15.67
CA ALA A 69 -2.87 6.58 16.86
C ALA A 69 -3.74 7.85 16.84
N ASP A 70 -4.34 8.19 15.69
CA ASP A 70 -5.19 9.37 15.52
C ASP A 70 -6.56 9.21 16.18
N ARG A 71 -6.86 8.03 16.72
CA ARG A 71 -7.98 7.87 17.64
C ARG A 71 -7.58 8.38 19.03
N LEU A 72 -7.50 9.71 19.17
CA LEU A 72 -7.42 10.49 20.41
C LEU A 72 -7.02 9.66 21.63
N ASP A 73 -5.73 9.41 21.77
CA ASP A 73 -5.13 9.14 23.06
C ASP A 73 -5.31 10.38 23.94
N LEU A 74 -6.43 10.45 24.66
CA LEU A 74 -6.72 11.50 25.64
C LEU A 74 -5.65 11.61 26.74
N ARG A 75 -4.77 10.61 26.90
CA ARG A 75 -3.67 10.63 27.87
C ARG A 75 -2.48 11.45 27.38
N ARG A 76 -2.33 11.71 26.08
CA ARG A 76 -1.30 12.61 25.53
C ARG A 76 -1.65 14.09 25.60
N VAL A 77 -2.93 14.45 25.73
CA VAL A 77 -3.39 15.85 25.85
C VAL A 77 -3.64 16.30 27.29
N GLY A 78 -3.35 15.46 28.29
CA GLY A 78 -3.42 15.86 29.70
C GLY A 78 -4.84 16.16 30.22
N ILE A 79 -5.88 15.77 29.49
CA ILE A 79 -7.27 15.91 29.93
C ILE A 79 -7.60 14.65 30.75
N ARG A 80 -7.76 14.85 32.06
CA ARG A 80 -8.41 13.87 32.96
C ARG A 80 -9.92 14.03 32.88
#